data_AF-A0A529NZC9-F1
#
_entry.id   AF-A0A529NZC9-F1
#
_cell.length_a   1.000
_cell.length_b   1.000
_cell.length_c   1.000
_cell.angle_alpha   90.00
_cell.angle_beta   90.00
_cell.angle_gamma   90.00
#
_symmetry.space_group_name_H-M   'P 1'
#
loop_
_entity.id
_entity.type
_entity.pdbx_description
1 polymer ?
#
loop_
_entity_poly.entity_id
_entity_poly.type
_entity_poly.pdbx_seq_one_letter_code
_entity_poly.pdbx_strand_id
1 'polypeptide(L)'
;FLAACAESGFMPDIAYETNDPLTSLGLVSAGLGLATVQESLRSAAPPGVIFRDLPWFKRSVSIHLAWRRNDRRTVIGDLRKAVGQ
;
A
#
# COMPACT_ATOMS: atom_id res chain seq x y z
N PHE A 1 -0.60 -3.56 9.77
CA PHE A 1 -2.02 -3.40 10.12
C PHE A 1 -2.26 -3.74 11.59
N LEU A 2 -2.16 -5.02 12.00
CA LEU A 2 -2.46 -5.47 13.38
C LEU A 2 -1.78 -4.66 14.48
N ALA A 3 -0.48 -4.36 14.36
CA ALA A 3 0.23 -3.54 15.34
C ALA A 3 -0.36 -2.13 15.50
N ALA A 4 -0.83 -1.49 14.42
CA ALA A 4 -1.44 -0.17 14.48
C ALA A 4 -2.84 -0.20 15.12
N CYS A 5 -3.61 -1.29 14.91
CA CYS A 5 -4.87 -1.50 15.61
C CYS A 5 -4.63 -1.67 17.12
N ALA A 6 -3.64 -2.48 17.49
CA ALA A 6 -3.25 -2.71 18.88
C ALA A 6 -2.82 -1.41 19.58
N GLU A 7 -1.98 -0.60 18.92
CA GLU A 7 -1.57 0.74 19.38
C GLU A 7 -2.78 1.68 19.56
N SER A 8 -3.87 1.45 18.83
CA SER A 8 -5.13 2.19 18.93
C SER A 8 -6.12 1.58 19.92
N GLY A 9 -5.75 0.52 20.65
CA GLY A 9 -6.54 -0.07 21.72
C GLY A 9 -7.57 -1.12 21.28
N PHE A 10 -7.47 -1.66 20.06
CA PHE A 10 -8.39 -2.71 19.59
C PHE A 10 -7.67 -3.82 18.82
N MET A 11 -8.28 -5.00 18.79
CA MET A 11 -7.88 -6.08 17.88
C MET A 11 -8.98 -6.25 16.83
N PRO A 12 -8.65 -6.19 15.53
CA PRO A 12 -9.64 -6.37 14.48
C PRO A 12 -10.08 -7.83 14.40
N ASP A 13 -11.36 -8.06 14.14
CA ASP A 13 -11.86 -9.36 13.70
C ASP A 13 -11.63 -9.47 12.18
N ILE A 14 -10.74 -10.38 11.76
CA ILE A 14 -10.31 -10.48 10.37
C ILE A 14 -11.26 -11.41 9.62
N ALA A 15 -12.15 -10.84 8.81
CA ALA A 15 -13.06 -11.61 7.97
C ALA A 15 -12.33 -12.32 6.81
N TYR A 16 -11.34 -11.65 6.20
CA TYR A 16 -10.60 -12.17 5.05
C TYR A 16 -9.12 -11.75 5.12
N GLU A 17 -8.24 -12.69 4.78
CA GLU A 17 -6.83 -12.43 4.51
C GLU A 17 -6.58 -12.54 3.00
N THR A 18 -5.91 -11.55 2.42
CA THR A 18 -5.62 -11.48 0.99
C THR A 18 -4.13 -11.28 0.77
N ASN A 19 -3.63 -11.85 -0.34
CA ASN A 19 -2.22 -11.72 -0.72
C ASN A 19 -1.96 -10.52 -1.64
N ASP A 20 -3.01 -9.85 -2.10
CA ASP A 20 -2.94 -8.76 -3.06
C ASP A 20 -3.93 -7.63 -2.70
N PRO A 21 -3.50 -6.36 -2.66
CA PRO A 21 -4.36 -5.24 -2.29
C PRO A 21 -5.54 -4.98 -3.24
N LEU A 22 -5.42 -5.28 -4.54
CA LEU A 22 -6.53 -5.10 -5.49
C LEU A 22 -7.63 -6.12 -5.22
N THR A 23 -7.26 -7.33 -4.82
CA THR A 23 -8.21 -8.35 -4.36
C THR A 23 -9.01 -7.86 -3.14
N SER A 24 -8.35 -7.21 -2.17
CA SER A 24 -9.05 -6.58 -1.04
C SER A 24 -10.06 -5.52 -1.49
N LEU A 25 -9.68 -4.67 -2.45
CA LEU A 25 -10.58 -3.65 -2.99
C LEU A 25 -11.77 -4.25 -3.72
N GLY A 26 -11.60 -5.39 -4.41
CA GLY A 26 -12.71 -6.14 -5.02
C GLY A 26 -13.71 -6.67 -3.98
N LEU A 27 -13.23 -7.14 -2.83
CA LEU A 27 -14.11 -7.55 -1.72
C LEU A 27 -14.87 -6.36 -1.14
N VAL A 28 -14.20 -5.21 -1.00
CA VAL A 28 -14.84 -3.95 -0.54
C VAL A 28 -15.90 -3.49 -1.54
N SER A 29 -15.62 -3.52 -2.85
CA SER A 29 -16.61 -3.13 -3.87
C SER A 29 -17.81 -4.08 -3.93
N ALA A 30 -17.62 -5.34 -3.52
CA ALA A 30 -18.70 -6.32 -3.36
C ALA A 30 -19.49 -6.16 -2.04
N GLY A 31 -19.13 -5.20 -1.19
CA GLY A 31 -19.82 -4.93 0.08
C GLY A 31 -19.45 -5.87 1.23
N LEU A 32 -18.34 -6.60 1.13
CA LEU A 32 -17.93 -7.61 2.12
C LEU A 32 -17.15 -7.03 3.31
N GLY A 33 -16.91 -5.71 3.35
CA GLY A 33 -16.27 -5.05 4.49
C GLY A 33 -15.44 -3.83 4.11
N LEU A 34 -14.39 -3.60 4.90
CA LEU A 34 -13.46 -2.47 4.77
C LEU A 34 -12.02 -3.02 4.73
N ALA A 35 -11.13 -2.30 4.05
CA ALA A 35 -9.71 -2.65 3.99
C ALA A 35 -8.83 -1.40 4.15
N THR A 36 -7.68 -1.56 4.82
CA THR A 36 -6.61 -0.55 4.78
C THR A 36 -5.72 -0.80 3.57
N VAL A 37 -5.47 0.24 2.79
CA VAL A 37 -4.69 0.17 1.53
C VAL A 37 -3.73 1.35 1.43
N GLN A 38 -2.73 1.25 0.56
CA GLN A 38 -1.86 2.37 0.21
C GLN A 38 -2.64 3.43 -0.59
N GLU A 39 -2.35 4.70 -0.35
CA GLU A 39 -2.97 5.82 -1.07
C GLU A 39 -2.83 5.71 -2.59
N SER A 40 -1.68 5.20 -3.06
CA SER A 40 -1.38 5.01 -4.48
C SER A 40 -2.36 4.10 -5.21
N LEU A 41 -3.08 3.22 -4.50
CA LEU A 41 -4.08 2.32 -5.09
C LEU A 41 -5.39 3.01 -5.45
N ARG A 42 -5.60 4.25 -5.02
CA ARG A 42 -6.79 5.04 -5.39
C ARG A 42 -6.96 5.15 -6.90
N SER A 43 -5.86 5.19 -7.67
CA SER A 43 -5.88 5.26 -9.14
C SER A 43 -6.37 3.98 -9.82
N ALA A 44 -6.25 2.84 -9.14
CA ALA A 44 -6.60 1.51 -9.64
C ALA A 44 -7.86 0.93 -8.99
N ALA A 45 -8.61 1.77 -8.26
CA ALA A 45 -9.74 1.30 -7.47
C ALA A 45 -10.93 0.88 -8.34
N PRO A 46 -11.62 -0.23 -8.00
CA PRO A 46 -12.89 -0.59 -8.62
C PRO A 46 -13.95 0.51 -8.40
N PRO A 47 -14.93 0.64 -9.32
CA PRO A 47 -16.07 1.54 -9.12
C PRO A 47 -16.81 1.26 -7.81
N GLY A 48 -17.31 2.32 -7.17
CA GLY A 48 -18.10 2.21 -5.94
C GLY A 48 -17.27 2.15 -4.64
N VAL A 49 -15.94 2.10 -4.71
CA VAL A 49 -15.08 2.17 -3.53
C VAL A 49 -14.84 3.63 -3.12
N ILE A 50 -15.12 3.95 -1.85
CA ILE A 50 -14.83 5.26 -1.25
C ILE A 50 -13.61 5.12 -0.35
N PHE A 51 -12.62 5.97 -0.58
CA PHE A 51 -11.41 6.05 0.25
C PHE A 51 -11.58 7.12 1.33
N ARG A 52 -11.18 6.78 2.55
CA ARG A 52 -11.16 7.67 3.70
C ARG A 52 -9.78 7.66 4.34
N ASP A 53 -9.28 8.84 4.66
CA ASP A 53 -8.02 8.97 5.38
C ASP A 53 -8.20 8.50 6.82
N LEU A 54 -7.14 7.90 7.37
CA LEU A 54 -7.15 7.30 8.69
C LEU A 54 -6.03 7.92 9.55
N PRO A 55 -6.26 9.08 10.19
CA PRO A 55 -5.19 9.90 10.77
C PRO A 55 -4.36 9.22 11.87
N TRP A 56 -4.94 8.24 12.56
CA TRP A 56 -4.27 7.45 13.59
C TRP A 56 -3.41 6.31 13.01
N PHE A 57 -3.64 5.90 11.76
CA PHE A 57 -2.93 4.80 11.13
C PHE A 57 -1.63 5.28 10.48
N LYS A 58 -0.63 5.54 11.33
CA LYS A 58 0.68 6.07 10.92
C LYS A 58 1.62 5.00 10.36
N ARG A 59 1.14 4.22 9.37
CA ARG A 59 1.97 3.26 8.64
C ARG A 59 2.21 3.78 7.23
N SER A 60 3.48 3.87 6.85
CA SER A 60 3.91 4.22 5.51
C SER A 60 4.58 3.03 4.85
N VAL A 61 4.52 2.99 3.52
CA VAL A 61 5.30 2.08 2.70
C VAL A 61 6.43 2.88 2.07
N SER A 62 7.66 2.43 2.27
CA SER A 62 8.84 3.04 1.65
C SER A 62 9.18 2.28 0.38
N ILE A 63 9.31 3.00 -0.73
CA ILE A 63 9.78 2.47 -2.01
C ILE A 63 11.26 2.80 -2.12
N HIS A 64 12.08 1.79 -2.37
CA HIS A 64 13.52 1.92 -2.48
C HIS A 64 14.00 1.42 -3.85
N LEU A 65 15.01 2.10 -4.39
CA LEU A 65 15.77 1.59 -5.52
C LEU A 65 16.99 0.84 -4.99
N ALA A 66 17.25 -0.35 -5.56
CA ALA A 66 18.41 -1.16 -5.23
C ALA A 66 19.19 -1.51 -6.49
N TRP A 67 20.50 -1.34 -6.45
CA TRP A 67 21.42 -1.71 -7.51
C TRP A 67 22.74 -2.22 -6.92
N ARG A 68 23.54 -2.91 -7.73
CA ARG A 68 24.86 -3.38 -7.32
C ARG A 68 25.79 -2.17 -7.13
N ARG A 69 26.54 -2.13 -6.03
CA ARG A 69 27.44 -1.00 -5.68
C ARG A 69 28.36 -0.55 -6.84
N ASN A 70 28.87 -1.50 -7.62
CA ASN A 70 29.82 -1.24 -8.72
C ASN A 70 29.17 -1.40 -10.11
N ASP A 71 27.87 -1.18 -10.24
CA ASP A 71 27.19 -1.23 -11.54
C ASP A 71 27.54 0.00 -12.39
N ARG A 72 28.10 -0.25 -13.58
CA ARG A 72 28.56 0.81 -14.51
C ARG A 72 27.62 1.00 -15.71
N ARG A 73 26.50 0.29 -15.77
CA ARG A 73 25.56 0.41 -16.88
C ARG A 73 24.88 1.79 -16.85
N THR A 74 24.84 2.46 -17.99
CA THR A 74 24.24 3.81 -18.14
C THR A 74 22.81 3.87 -17.66
N VAL A 75 22.04 2.81 -17.89
CA VAL A 75 20.64 2.66 -17.43
C VAL A 75 20.46 2.87 -15.92
N ILE A 76 21.45 2.54 -15.10
CA ILE A 76 21.37 2.78 -13.64
C ILE A 76 21.52 4.27 -13.33
N GLY A 77 22.41 4.96 -14.06
CA GLY A 77 22.54 6.42 -13.95
C GLY A 77 21.28 7.14 -14.42
N ASP A 78 20.69 6.69 -15.52
CA ASP A 78 19.46 7.26 -16.07
C ASP A 78 18.26 7.01 -15.14
N LEU A 79 18.14 5.80 -14.59
CA LEU A 79 17.10 5.46 -13.63
C LEU A 79 17.17 6.31 -12.36
N ARG A 80 18.39 6.52 -11.80
CA ARG A 80 18.59 7.37 -10.62
C ARG A 80 18.16 8.81 -10.89
N LYS A 81 18.55 9.38 -12.02
CA LYS A 81 18.11 10.72 -12.45
C LYS A 81 16.59 10.80 -12.59
N ALA A 82 15.96 9.80 -13.20
CA ALA A 82 14.52 9.78 -13.43
C ALA A 82 13.70 9.79 -12.13
N VAL A 83 14.23 9.22 -11.04
CA VAL A 83 13.58 9.21 -9.72
C VAL A 83 14.06 10.33 -8.79
N GLY A 84 14.83 11.30 -9.30
CA GLY A 84 15.31 12.46 -8.53
C GLY A 84 16.45 12.17 -7.54
N GLN A 85 17.27 11.13 -7.80
CA GLN A 85 18.47 10.76 -7.02
C GLN A 85 19.80 11.01 -7.76
#